data_AF-A0A9E3SSJ4-F1
#
_entry.id   AF-A0A9E3SSJ4-F1
#
_cell.length_a   1.000
_cell.length_b   1.000
_cell.length_c   1.000
_cell.angle_alpha   90.00
_cell.angle_beta   90.00
_cell.angle_gamma   90.00
#
_symmetry.space_group_name_H-M   'P 1'
#
loop_
_entity.id
_entity.type
_entity.pdbx_description
1 polymer ?
#
loop_
_entity_poly.entity_id
_entity_poly.type
_entity_poly.pdbx_seq_one_letter_code
_entity_poly.pdbx_strand_id
1 'polypeptide(L)'
;MKNTTTKHILVLTSDMGFGHRSAAKAVAAALESRFGDAIHVDIVNAFDHKSVPAVVREQQAEYDRRVREAPELYQVGYQMLDAKLSTSLVEIGLTALLFQALSDILKQDEPDVIIVTHPMYLEPLKAIFRQTHRPIPVLTVVTDLGTVQRMWFHPVSRVTLVPT
;
A
#
# COMPACT_ATOMS: atom_id res chain seq x y z
N MET A 1 -17.13 -28.66 15.14
CA MET A 1 -17.59 -27.26 14.93
C MET A 1 -16.34 -26.41 14.76
N LYS A 2 -16.07 -25.85 13.58
CA LYS A 2 -14.95 -24.92 13.42
C LYS A 2 -15.34 -23.61 14.08
N ASN A 3 -14.69 -23.24 15.18
CA ASN A 3 -14.67 -21.86 15.68
C ASN A 3 -14.11 -21.01 14.54
N THR A 4 -14.99 -20.42 13.73
CA THR A 4 -14.58 -19.58 12.61
C THR A 4 -14.56 -18.17 13.16
N THR A 5 -13.44 -17.79 13.78
CA THR A 5 -13.15 -16.38 13.96
C THR A 5 -13.08 -15.76 12.57
N THR A 6 -13.94 -14.75 12.34
CA THR A 6 -13.94 -13.96 11.11
C THR A 6 -12.53 -13.48 10.81
N LYS A 7 -12.05 -13.74 9.59
CA LYS A 7 -10.69 -13.38 9.19
C LYS A 7 -10.61 -11.92 8.79
N HIS A 8 -9.69 -11.17 9.39
CA HIS A 8 -9.53 -9.76 9.10
C HIS A 8 -8.49 -9.54 7.99
N ILE A 9 -8.91 -8.88 6.90
CA ILE A 9 -8.07 -8.52 5.76
C ILE A 9 -7.95 -7.00 5.70
N LEU A 10 -6.72 -6.49 5.85
CA LEU A 10 -6.43 -5.07 5.70
C LEU A 10 -5.93 -4.79 4.28
N VAL A 11 -6.64 -3.95 3.53
CA VAL A 11 -6.23 -3.49 2.20
C VAL A 11 -5.61 -2.10 2.32
N LEU A 12 -4.30 -2.01 2.17
CA LEU A 12 -3.56 -0.76 2.13
C LEU A 12 -3.56 -0.17 0.71
N THR A 13 -4.15 1.01 0.57
CA THR A 13 -4.30 1.72 -0.70
C THR A 13 -3.82 3.17 -0.57
N SER A 14 -3.78 3.89 -1.69
CA SER A 14 -3.41 5.31 -1.74
C SER A 14 -4.40 6.06 -2.62
N ASP A 15 -4.69 7.30 -2.26
CA ASP A 15 -5.38 8.26 -3.13
C ASP A 15 -4.43 9.03 -4.05
N MET A 16 -3.12 8.88 -3.87
CA MET A 16 -2.13 9.40 -4.80
C MET A 16 -2.01 8.45 -5.99
N GLY A 17 -2.21 8.97 -7.19
CA GLY A 17 -2.15 8.21 -8.44
C GLY A 17 -3.48 7.60 -8.85
N PHE A 18 -3.53 7.09 -10.09
CA PHE A 18 -4.79 6.63 -10.70
C PHE A 18 -5.02 5.13 -10.48
N GLY A 19 -6.19 4.80 -9.90
CA GLY A 19 -6.72 3.44 -9.95
C GLY A 19 -6.41 2.55 -8.74
N HIS A 20 -5.45 2.91 -7.88
CA HIS A 20 -5.09 2.11 -6.69
C HIS A 20 -6.28 1.87 -5.75
N ARG A 21 -7.03 2.92 -5.40
CA ARG A 21 -8.25 2.78 -4.58
C ARG A 21 -9.36 2.01 -5.30
N SER A 22 -9.48 2.18 -6.62
CA SER A 22 -10.45 1.41 -7.41
C SER A 22 -10.12 -0.09 -7.39
N ALA A 23 -8.85 -0.44 -7.52
CA ALA A 23 -8.37 -1.81 -7.41
C ALA A 23 -8.61 -2.38 -5.99
N ALA A 24 -8.31 -1.60 -4.95
CA ALA A 24 -8.59 -1.99 -3.56
C ALA A 24 -10.07 -2.30 -3.33
N LYS A 25 -10.96 -1.41 -3.80
CA LYS A 25 -12.43 -1.62 -3.73
C LYS A 25 -12.87 -2.86 -4.51
N ALA A 26 -12.32 -3.08 -5.71
CA ALA A 26 -12.66 -4.25 -6.51
C ALA A 26 -12.21 -5.57 -5.84
N VAL A 27 -11.01 -5.59 -5.25
CA VAL A 27 -10.52 -6.74 -4.48
C VAL A 27 -11.38 -7.00 -3.24
N ALA A 28 -11.70 -5.95 -2.47
CA ALA A 28 -12.56 -6.07 -1.30
C ALA A 28 -13.95 -6.63 -1.67
N ALA A 29 -14.61 -6.05 -2.67
CA ALA A 29 -15.92 -6.50 -3.13
C ALA A 29 -15.89 -7.96 -3.63
N ALA A 30 -14.83 -8.38 -4.34
CA ALA A 30 -14.67 -9.75 -4.79
C ALA A 30 -14.47 -10.75 -3.64
N LEU A 31 -13.71 -10.35 -2.61
CA LEU A 31 -13.49 -11.16 -1.40
C LEU A 31 -14.79 -11.30 -0.59
N GLU A 32 -15.46 -10.18 -0.33
CA GLU A 32 -16.73 -10.14 0.41
C GLU A 32 -17.80 -10.97 -0.31
N SER A 33 -17.93 -10.81 -1.63
CA SER A 33 -18.87 -11.61 -2.43
C SER A 33 -18.57 -13.12 -2.38
N ARG A 34 -17.31 -13.52 -2.21
CA ARG A 34 -16.90 -14.92 -2.23
C ARG A 34 -16.96 -15.59 -0.87
N PHE A 35 -16.64 -14.86 0.19
CA PHE A 35 -16.45 -15.42 1.53
C PHE A 35 -17.45 -14.93 2.56
N GLY A 36 -18.21 -13.86 2.27
CA GLY A 36 -19.23 -13.30 3.16
C GLY A 36 -18.71 -13.06 4.57
N ASP A 37 -19.51 -13.46 5.57
CA ASP A 37 -19.22 -13.24 7.00
C ASP A 37 -18.00 -14.01 7.54
N ALA A 38 -17.39 -14.88 6.73
CA ALA A 38 -16.15 -15.55 7.10
C ALA A 38 -14.95 -14.58 7.12
N ILE A 39 -15.08 -13.40 6.50
CA ILE A 39 -14.05 -12.36 6.47
C ILE A 39 -14.61 -10.99 6.86
N HIS A 40 -13.70 -10.11 7.24
CA HIS A 40 -13.92 -8.68 7.37
C HIS A 40 -12.81 -7.99 6.56
N VAL A 41 -13.15 -6.96 5.77
CA VAL A 41 -12.20 -6.26 4.91
C VAL A 41 -12.24 -4.77 5.21
N ASP A 42 -11.10 -4.22 5.63
CA ASP A 42 -10.92 -2.78 5.79
C ASP A 42 -10.03 -2.23 4.66
N ILE A 43 -10.43 -1.10 4.06
CA ILE A 43 -9.60 -0.39 3.07
C ILE A 43 -9.06 0.88 3.71
N VAL A 44 -7.75 0.92 3.93
CA VAL A 44 -7.08 2.00 4.65
C VAL A 44 -6.07 2.70 3.74
N ASN A 45 -6.08 4.04 3.80
CA ASN A 45 -5.01 4.88 3.30
C ASN A 45 -4.20 5.40 4.48
N ALA A 46 -2.97 4.89 4.67
CA ALA A 46 -2.16 5.24 5.83
C ALA A 46 -1.70 6.71 5.81
N PHE A 47 -1.75 7.38 4.66
CA PHE A 47 -1.48 8.81 4.57
C PHE A 47 -2.53 9.65 5.29
N ASP A 48 -3.75 9.15 5.48
CA ASP A 48 -4.80 9.90 6.18
C ASP A 48 -4.60 9.86 7.71
N HIS A 49 -3.67 9.05 8.21
CA HIS A 49 -3.42 8.91 9.63
C HIS A 49 -2.86 10.21 10.25
N LYS A 50 -3.35 10.56 11.45
CA LYS A 50 -2.99 11.80 12.16
C LYS A 50 -1.49 12.00 12.41
N SER A 51 -0.70 10.92 12.46
CA SER A 51 0.76 10.98 12.65
C SER A 51 1.51 11.41 11.40
N VAL A 52 0.90 11.33 10.21
CA VAL A 52 1.49 11.80 8.96
C VAL A 52 1.36 13.33 8.90
N PRO A 53 2.39 14.12 8.57
CA PRO A 53 2.30 15.58 8.54
C PRO A 53 1.13 16.10 7.70
N ALA A 54 0.39 17.09 8.20
CA ALA A 54 -0.82 17.63 7.55
C ALA A 54 -0.59 18.03 6.10
N VAL A 55 0.55 18.68 5.81
CA VAL A 55 0.96 19.07 4.45
C VAL A 55 1.00 17.89 3.48
N VAL A 56 1.41 16.70 3.94
CA VAL A 56 1.44 15.49 3.10
C VAL A 56 0.01 14.97 2.89
N ARG A 57 -0.81 14.96 3.95
CA ARG A 57 -2.19 14.47 3.87
C ARG A 57 -3.04 15.31 2.91
N GLU A 58 -2.88 16.63 2.98
CA GLU A 58 -3.63 17.61 2.18
C GLU A 58 -3.19 17.62 0.71
N GLN A 59 -1.91 17.34 0.43
CA GLN A 59 -1.38 17.36 -0.92
C GLN A 59 -1.69 16.11 -1.76
N GLN A 60 -2.36 15.09 -1.22
CA GLN A 60 -2.71 13.88 -1.97
C GLN A 60 -3.54 14.21 -3.23
N ALA A 61 -4.56 15.06 -3.09
CA ALA A 61 -5.40 15.50 -4.21
C ALA A 61 -4.68 16.49 -5.15
N GLU A 62 -3.75 17.31 -4.63
CA GLU A 62 -2.97 18.25 -5.43
C GLU A 62 -1.87 17.56 -6.24
N TYR A 63 -1.37 16.42 -5.77
CA TYR A 63 -0.46 15.57 -6.53
C TYR A 63 -1.14 15.08 -7.81
N ASP A 64 -2.35 14.53 -7.69
CA ASP A 64 -3.15 14.08 -8.83
C ASP A 64 -3.45 15.20 -9.83
N ARG A 65 -3.70 16.42 -9.35
CA ARG A 65 -3.90 17.58 -10.24
C ARG A 65 -2.63 17.91 -11.01
N ARG A 66 -1.49 17.99 -10.32
CA ARG A 66 -0.18 18.28 -10.92
C ARG A 66 0.27 17.21 -11.92
N VAL A 67 0.02 15.93 -11.63
CA VAL A 67 0.34 14.82 -12.54
C VAL A 67 -0.52 14.88 -13.81
N ARG A 68 -1.80 15.27 -13.71
CA ARG A 68 -2.66 15.48 -14.90
C ARG A 68 -2.23 16.67 -15.74
N GLU A 69 -1.81 17.75 -15.08
CA GLU A 69 -1.46 19.01 -15.73
C GLU A 69 -0.06 18.98 -16.38
N ALA A 70 0.84 18.09 -15.94
CA ALA A 70 2.21 18.01 -16.45
C ALA A 70 2.77 16.56 -16.56
N PRO A 71 2.25 15.74 -17.49
CA PRO A 71 2.64 14.33 -17.64
C PRO A 71 4.13 14.12 -18.02
N GLU A 72 4.76 15.07 -18.70
CA GLU A 72 6.19 14.99 -19.08
C GLU A 72 7.13 15.14 -17.86
N LEU A 73 6.79 16.00 -16.90
CA LEU A 73 7.51 16.14 -15.63
C LEU A 73 7.36 14.89 -14.76
N TYR A 74 6.20 14.24 -14.81
CA TYR A 74 5.98 12.95 -14.17
C TYR A 74 6.84 11.85 -14.80
N GLN A 75 6.95 11.78 -16.14
CA GLN A 75 7.82 10.81 -16.81
C GLN A 75 9.30 11.00 -16.48
N VAL A 76 9.78 12.25 -16.35
CA VAL A 76 11.16 12.52 -15.93
C VAL A 76 11.40 12.10 -14.48
N GLY A 77 10.48 12.42 -13.56
CA GLY A 77 10.54 11.93 -12.17
C GLY A 77 10.51 10.41 -12.10
N TYR A 78 9.65 9.78 -12.90
CA TYR A 78 9.53 8.32 -13.04
C TYR A 78 10.85 7.68 -13.46
N GLN A 79 11.52 8.20 -14.48
CA GLN A 79 12.81 7.68 -14.96
C GLN A 79 13.94 7.93 -13.96
N MET A 80 13.92 9.05 -13.22
CA MET A 80 14.91 9.33 -12.18
C MET A 80 14.75 8.44 -10.93
N LEU A 81 13.52 8.04 -10.60
CA LEU A 81 13.20 7.19 -9.44
C LEU A 81 13.48 5.69 -9.67
N ASP A 82 13.69 5.28 -10.91
CA ASP A 82 13.94 3.88 -11.31
C ASP A 82 15.42 3.46 -11.18
N ALA A 83 16.31 4.39 -10.84
CA ALA A 83 17.68 4.05 -10.46
C ALA A 83 17.71 3.42 -9.06
N LYS A 84 18.48 2.33 -8.88
CA LYS A 84 18.51 1.57 -7.61
C LYS A 84 18.78 2.44 -6.37
N LEU A 85 19.65 3.46 -6.50
CA LEU A 85 19.99 4.37 -5.40
C LEU A 85 18.83 5.33 -5.05
N SER A 86 18.08 5.80 -6.05
CA SER A 86 16.92 6.68 -5.82
C SER A 86 15.76 5.90 -5.22
N THR A 87 15.50 4.65 -5.66
CA THR A 87 14.49 3.78 -5.03
C THR A 87 14.77 3.58 -3.53
N SER A 88 16.01 3.27 -3.13
CA SER A 88 16.32 3.05 -1.70
C SER A 88 16.18 4.32 -0.85
N LEU A 89 16.51 5.49 -1.37
CA LEU A 89 16.30 6.75 -0.63
C LEU A 89 14.81 7.05 -0.44
N VAL A 90 14.00 6.78 -1.45
CA VAL A 90 12.54 6.92 -1.38
C VAL A 90 11.98 5.94 -0.35
N GLU A 91 12.37 4.67 -0.39
CA GLU A 91 11.97 3.65 0.58
C GLU A 91 12.31 4.04 2.03
N ILE A 92 13.50 4.62 2.28
CA ILE A 92 13.89 5.15 3.59
C ILE A 92 12.97 6.31 4.02
N GLY A 93 12.74 7.27 3.13
CA GLY A 93 11.87 8.41 3.40
C GLY A 93 10.43 7.99 3.71
N LEU A 94 9.88 7.07 2.92
CA LEU A 94 8.56 6.49 3.13
C LEU A 94 8.47 5.72 4.44
N THR A 95 9.51 4.97 4.77
CA THR A 95 9.59 4.26 6.06
C THR A 95 9.52 5.26 7.20
N ALA A 96 10.36 6.28 7.21
CA ALA A 96 10.34 7.30 8.26
C ALA A 96 8.97 8.01 8.38
N LEU A 97 8.33 8.31 7.24
CA LEU A 97 7.06 8.99 7.18
C LEU A 97 5.88 8.14 7.70
N LEU A 98 5.84 6.86 7.33
CA LEU A 98 4.68 5.98 7.55
C LEU A 98 4.86 5.02 8.73
N PHE A 99 6.05 4.90 9.32
CA PHE A 99 6.34 3.91 10.36
C PHE A 99 5.34 3.96 11.50
N GLN A 100 5.09 5.15 12.05
CA GLN A 100 4.16 5.34 13.16
C GLN A 100 2.72 5.04 12.76
N ALA A 101 2.27 5.55 11.60
CA ALA A 101 0.92 5.36 11.10
C ALA A 101 0.60 3.87 10.92
N LEU A 102 1.45 3.15 10.21
CA LEU A 102 1.28 1.71 9.99
C LEU A 102 1.45 0.91 11.28
N SER A 103 2.33 1.31 12.18
CA SER A 103 2.45 0.64 13.49
C SER A 103 1.18 0.76 14.32
N ASP A 104 0.52 1.92 14.30
CA ASP A 104 -0.73 2.15 15.02
C ASP A 104 -1.88 1.37 14.38
N ILE A 105 -2.02 1.44 13.04
CA ILE A 105 -3.01 0.68 12.27
C ILE A 105 -2.87 -0.82 12.55
N LEU A 106 -1.66 -1.39 12.40
CA LEU A 106 -1.45 -2.83 12.58
C LEU A 106 -1.62 -3.31 14.03
N LYS A 107 -1.49 -2.42 15.02
CA LYS A 107 -1.77 -2.73 16.42
C LYS A 107 -3.26 -2.64 16.74
N GLN A 108 -3.96 -1.69 16.13
CA GLN A 108 -5.39 -1.49 16.35
C GLN A 108 -6.23 -2.55 15.62
N ASP A 109 -5.89 -2.82 14.37
CA ASP A 109 -6.70 -3.63 13.46
C ASP A 109 -6.37 -5.13 13.58
N GLU A 110 -5.15 -5.45 14.02
CA GLU A 110 -4.60 -6.82 14.13
C GLU A 110 -4.97 -7.75 12.96
N PRO A 111 -4.66 -7.36 11.70
CA PRO A 111 -5.14 -8.12 10.53
C PRO A 111 -4.47 -9.49 10.41
N ASP A 112 -5.21 -10.47 9.92
CA ASP A 112 -4.69 -11.79 9.56
C ASP A 112 -3.88 -11.76 8.25
N VAL A 113 -4.23 -10.86 7.34
CA VAL A 113 -3.62 -10.70 6.02
C VAL A 113 -3.62 -9.23 5.61
N ILE A 114 -2.56 -8.79 4.93
CA ILE A 114 -2.47 -7.45 4.33
C ILE A 114 -2.46 -7.60 2.81
N ILE A 115 -3.30 -6.82 2.13
CA ILE A 115 -3.27 -6.64 0.67
C ILE A 115 -2.77 -5.24 0.37
N VAL A 116 -1.79 -5.11 -0.50
CA VAL A 116 -1.18 -3.83 -0.89
C VAL A 116 -1.52 -3.55 -2.34
N THR A 117 -2.20 -2.42 -2.60
CA THR A 117 -2.49 -1.95 -3.97
C THR A 117 -1.67 -0.71 -4.35
N HIS A 118 -0.66 -0.36 -3.55
CA HIS A 118 0.28 0.73 -3.83
C HIS A 118 1.66 0.40 -3.24
N PRO A 119 2.78 0.49 -3.99
CA PRO A 119 4.06 -0.10 -3.57
C PRO A 119 4.73 0.64 -2.40
N MET A 120 4.31 1.88 -2.13
CA MET A 120 4.84 2.74 -1.04
C MET A 120 4.79 2.11 0.36
N TYR A 121 3.97 1.09 0.58
CA TYR A 121 3.81 0.44 1.87
C TYR A 121 4.80 -0.71 2.11
N LEU A 122 5.50 -1.20 1.07
CA LEU A 122 6.23 -2.46 1.14
C LEU A 122 7.49 -2.40 2.00
N GLU A 123 8.37 -1.40 1.85
CA GLU A 123 9.52 -1.24 2.77
C GLU A 123 9.08 -0.83 4.19
N PRO A 124 8.13 0.11 4.40
CA PRO A 124 7.63 0.40 5.75
C PRO A 124 7.10 -0.83 6.50
N LEU A 125 6.32 -1.70 5.84
CA LEU A 125 5.83 -2.94 6.43
C LEU A 125 6.98 -3.88 6.82
N LYS A 126 8.00 -4.04 5.95
CA LYS A 126 9.18 -4.85 6.26
C LYS A 126 9.95 -4.30 7.46
N ALA A 127 10.11 -2.98 7.56
CA ALA A 127 10.77 -2.34 8.69
C ALA A 127 10.01 -2.63 10.00
N ILE A 128 8.68 -2.50 9.99
CA ILE A 128 7.82 -2.79 11.14
C ILE A 128 7.92 -4.27 11.53
N PHE A 129 7.79 -5.20 10.57
CA PHE A 129 7.88 -6.64 10.87
C PHE A 129 9.24 -7.04 11.42
N ARG A 130 10.33 -6.42 10.93
CA ARG A 130 11.68 -6.62 11.47
C ARG A 130 11.78 -6.13 12.92
N GLN A 131 11.16 -4.99 13.25
CA GLN A 131 11.19 -4.43 14.59
C GLN A 131 10.30 -5.19 15.58
N THR A 132 9.14 -5.66 15.14
CA THR A 132 8.16 -6.33 16.02
C THR A 132 8.34 -7.84 16.09
N HIS A 133 9.15 -8.43 15.19
CA HIS A 133 9.26 -9.87 14.98
C HIS A 133 7.91 -10.57 14.74
N ARG A 134 6.92 -9.82 14.22
CA ARG A 134 5.56 -10.30 13.98
C ARG A 134 5.19 -10.12 12.50
N PRO A 135 5.64 -10.99 11.59
CA PRO A 135 5.30 -10.89 10.18
C PRO A 135 3.84 -11.26 9.94
N ILE A 136 3.13 -10.41 9.20
CA ILE A 136 1.77 -10.67 8.70
C ILE A 136 1.88 -10.99 7.20
N PRO A 137 1.17 -11.99 6.66
CA PRO A 137 1.18 -12.29 5.23
C PRO A 137 0.80 -11.05 4.39
N VAL A 138 1.70 -10.63 3.49
CA VAL A 138 1.48 -9.51 2.56
C VAL A 138 1.26 -10.05 1.15
N LEU A 139 0.15 -9.66 0.52
CA LEU A 139 -0.12 -9.89 -0.89
C LEU A 139 -0.08 -8.55 -1.62
N THR A 140 0.68 -8.47 -2.70
CA THR A 140 0.83 -7.25 -3.49
C THR A 140 0.04 -7.39 -4.78
N VAL A 141 -0.85 -6.44 -5.08
CA VAL A 141 -1.60 -6.35 -6.32
C VAL A 141 -1.04 -5.19 -7.13
N VAL A 142 -0.26 -5.52 -8.16
CA VAL A 142 0.31 -4.51 -9.06
C VAL A 142 -0.82 -3.91 -9.88
N THR A 143 -0.87 -2.58 -9.89
CA THR A 143 -1.92 -1.80 -10.57
C THR A 143 -1.39 -0.97 -11.74
N ASP A 144 -0.07 -0.93 -11.92
CA ASP A 144 0.59 -0.29 -13.05
C ASP A 144 0.47 -1.19 -14.29
N LEU A 145 -0.12 -0.65 -15.38
CA LEU A 145 -0.40 -1.39 -16.62
C LEU A 145 0.66 -1.19 -17.72
N GLY A 146 1.64 -0.32 -17.48
CA GLY A 146 2.69 0.03 -18.45
C GLY A 146 4.07 -0.34 -17.91
N THR A 147 4.92 0.66 -17.70
CA THR A 147 6.16 0.46 -16.95
C THR A 147 5.82 0.25 -15.48
N VAL A 148 6.31 -0.85 -14.90
CA VAL A 148 6.10 -1.18 -13.49
C VAL A 148 7.28 -0.64 -12.69
N GLN A 149 7.01 0.17 -11.67
CA GLN A 149 8.07 0.67 -10.79
C GLN A 149 8.75 -0.48 -10.03
N ARG A 150 10.07 -0.42 -9.90
CA ARG A 150 10.87 -1.43 -9.19
C ARG A 150 10.36 -1.72 -7.77
N MET A 151 9.78 -0.72 -7.10
CA MET A 151 9.26 -0.80 -5.74
C MET A 151 8.15 -1.85 -5.57
N TRP A 152 7.42 -2.21 -6.64
CA TRP A 152 6.39 -3.26 -6.59
C TRP A 152 6.94 -4.64 -6.25
N PHE A 153 8.20 -4.92 -6.60
CA PHE A 153 8.83 -6.22 -6.43
C PHE A 153 9.69 -6.24 -5.18
N HIS A 154 9.05 -6.56 -4.05
CA HIS A 154 9.65 -6.42 -2.73
C HIS A 154 9.55 -7.71 -1.90
N PRO A 155 10.62 -8.15 -1.19
CA PRO A 155 10.68 -9.44 -0.49
C PRO A 155 9.72 -9.56 0.70
N VAL A 156 9.09 -8.47 1.15
CA VAL A 156 8.01 -8.55 2.15
C VAL A 156 6.77 -9.25 1.60
N SER A 157 6.58 -9.19 0.28
CA SER A 157 5.41 -9.77 -0.38
C SER A 157 5.55 -11.29 -0.40
N ARG A 158 4.57 -11.98 0.18
CA ARG A 158 4.46 -13.43 0.06
C ARG A 158 4.03 -13.83 -1.36
N VAL A 159 3.15 -13.04 -1.96
CA VAL A 159 2.67 -13.20 -3.33
C VAL A 159 2.59 -11.82 -3.98
N THR A 160 3.06 -11.71 -5.22
CA THR A 160 2.88 -10.52 -6.06
C THR A 160 2.03 -10.92 -7.26
N LEU A 161 0.84 -10.33 -7.37
CA LEU A 161 -0.11 -10.51 -8.46
C LEU A 161 0.16 -9.41 -9.50
N VAL A 162 0.50 -9.80 -10.72
CA VAL A 162 0.78 -8.90 -11.84
C VAL A 162 -0.36 -8.96 -12.85
N PRO A 163 -0.71 -7.84 -13.52
CA PRO A 163 -1.83 -7.78 -14.46
C PRO A 163 -1.55 -8.49 -15.81
N THR A 164 -0.28 -8.73 -16.16
CA THR A 164 0.18 -9.38 -17.40
C THR A 164 1.48 -10.14 -17.18
#